data_AF-A0A4V5UQQ2-F1
#
_entry.id   AF-A0A4V5UQQ2-F1
#
_cell.length_a   1.000
_cell.length_b   1.000
_cell.length_c   1.000
_cell.angle_alpha   90.00
_cell.angle_beta   90.00
_cell.angle_gamma   90.00
#
_symmetry.space_group_name_H-M   'P 1'
#
loop_
_entity.id
_entity.type
_entity.pdbx_description
1 polymer ?
#
loop_
_entity_poly.entity_id
_entity_poly.type
_entity_poly.pdbx_seq_one_letter_code
_entity_poly.pdbx_strand_id
1 'polypeptide(L)'
;REYLENMLEAKRLSPRYVIEDMKYLDFPMFEESAIPMTCFCDIKLHSIIEHTSFYGEFGIGFKKELLIQKGIQPIHYLNENSPFTKDFKEELKSLLDETLKIPEMNQDYILKKLFYTKPIQGEMWDKRIEKNINKIFHDENEWRYVPENIQKYKFKPIIPVGKHEPIQDRV
;
A
#
# COMPACT_ATOMS: atom_id res chain seq x y z
N ARG A 1 -0.04 -21.39 0.42
CA ARG A 1 -0.06 -22.39 1.52
C ARG A 1 1.20 -22.29 2.38
N GLU A 2 2.40 -22.51 1.82
CA GLU A 2 3.69 -22.39 2.54
C GLU A 2 3.85 -21.06 3.32
N TYR A 3 3.45 -19.93 2.72
CA TYR A 3 3.49 -18.63 3.41
C TYR A 3 2.64 -18.54 4.68
N LEU A 4 1.47 -19.18 4.68
CA LEU A 4 0.58 -19.22 5.82
C LEU A 4 1.17 -20.13 6.91
N GLU A 5 1.68 -21.29 6.51
CA GLU A 5 2.32 -22.26 7.40
C GLU A 5 3.53 -21.64 8.11
N ASN A 6 4.47 -21.03 7.37
CA ASN A 6 5.64 -20.36 7.93
C ASN A 6 5.29 -19.25 8.93
N MET A 7 4.23 -18.48 8.62
CA MET A 7 3.76 -17.38 9.46
C MET A 7 3.13 -17.88 10.76
N LEU A 8 2.38 -18.98 10.70
CA LEU A 8 1.78 -19.64 11.87
C LEU A 8 2.84 -20.32 12.74
N GLU A 9 3.79 -21.03 12.14
CA GLU A 9 4.90 -21.70 12.83
C GLU A 9 5.80 -20.68 13.56
N ALA A 10 6.17 -19.60 12.87
CA ALA A 10 6.99 -18.53 13.44
C ALA A 10 6.18 -17.59 14.36
N LYS A 11 4.85 -17.74 14.43
CA LYS A 11 3.91 -16.89 15.19
C LYS A 11 4.13 -15.39 14.95
N ARG A 12 4.44 -15.02 13.71
CA ARG A 12 4.73 -13.62 13.33
C ARG A 12 4.20 -13.29 11.95
N LEU A 13 3.66 -12.08 11.81
CA LEU A 13 3.40 -11.45 10.53
C LEU A 13 4.62 -10.60 10.16
N SER A 14 5.30 -10.96 9.07
CA SER A 14 6.41 -10.15 8.56
C SER A 14 5.92 -9.27 7.40
N PRO A 15 6.26 -7.97 7.38
CA PRO A 15 6.06 -7.10 6.22
C PRO A 15 6.67 -7.69 4.96
N ARG A 16 6.00 -7.44 3.84
CA ARG A 16 6.46 -7.83 2.51
C ARG A 16 6.37 -6.61 1.61
N TYR A 17 7.18 -6.60 0.55
CA TYR A 17 6.97 -5.62 -0.49
C TYR A 17 5.68 -5.93 -1.23
N VAL A 18 4.78 -4.96 -1.21
CA VAL A 18 3.54 -4.97 -1.97
C VAL A 18 3.66 -3.91 -3.05
N ILE A 19 3.30 -4.28 -4.28
CA ILE A 19 3.29 -3.37 -5.42
C ILE A 19 1.95 -2.62 -5.40
N GLU A 20 2.02 -1.31 -5.27
CA GLU A 20 0.86 -0.41 -5.34
C GLU A 20 0.94 0.42 -6.63
N ASP A 21 -0.18 0.52 -7.36
CA ASP A 21 -0.29 1.44 -8.50
C ASP A 21 -0.35 2.89 -8.00
N MET A 22 0.45 3.76 -8.63
CA MET A 22 0.64 5.16 -8.28
C MET A 22 0.20 6.11 -9.40
N LYS A 23 -0.39 5.60 -10.49
CA LYS A 23 -0.80 6.41 -11.66
C LYS A 23 -1.80 7.48 -11.30
N TYR A 24 -2.65 7.22 -10.31
CA TYR A 24 -3.62 8.19 -9.79
C TYR A 24 -2.95 9.48 -9.24
N LEU A 25 -1.65 9.44 -8.93
CA LEU A 25 -0.87 10.59 -8.49
C LEU A 25 -0.41 11.47 -9.67
N ASP A 26 -0.51 10.99 -10.92
CA ASP A 26 -0.14 11.70 -12.16
C ASP A 26 1.35 12.07 -12.22
N PHE A 27 2.20 11.08 -11.93
CA PHE A 27 3.66 11.19 -12.03
C PHE A 27 4.17 10.21 -13.09
N PRO A 28 4.49 10.64 -14.32
CA PRO A 28 4.85 9.75 -15.43
C PRO A 28 6.09 8.87 -15.19
N MET A 29 6.92 9.26 -14.23
CA MET A 29 8.13 8.54 -13.84
C MET A 29 7.93 7.64 -12.61
N PHE A 30 6.71 7.62 -12.04
CA PHE A 30 6.34 6.89 -10.82
C PHE A 30 4.93 6.28 -10.97
N GLU A 31 4.82 5.21 -11.77
CA GLU A 31 3.54 4.54 -12.02
C GLU A 31 3.20 3.46 -11.00
N GLU A 32 4.19 2.93 -10.29
CA GLU A 32 4.01 1.87 -9.28
C GLU A 32 5.03 2.07 -8.15
N SER A 33 4.82 1.46 -6.99
CA SER A 33 5.79 1.47 -5.89
C SER A 33 5.78 0.16 -5.11
N ALA A 34 6.96 -0.36 -4.77
CA ALA A 34 7.08 -1.48 -3.83
C ALA A 34 7.20 -0.95 -2.40
N ILE A 35 6.16 -1.18 -1.59
CA ILE A 35 6.09 -0.71 -0.22
C ILE A 35 6.21 -1.90 0.73
N PRO A 36 7.17 -1.90 1.68
CA PRO A 36 7.26 -2.94 2.69
C PRO A 36 6.15 -2.75 3.73
N MET A 37 5.10 -3.58 3.65
CA MET A 37 3.94 -3.44 4.52
C MET A 37 3.27 -4.78 4.86
N THR A 38 2.42 -4.75 5.88
CA THR A 38 1.42 -5.79 6.13
C THR A 38 0.05 -5.14 6.09
N CYS A 39 -0.81 -5.60 5.19
CA CYS A 39 -2.17 -5.10 5.04
C CYS A 39 -3.16 -5.99 5.79
N PHE A 40 -4.16 -5.35 6.37
CA PHE A 40 -5.31 -5.95 7.03
C PHE A 40 -6.56 -5.29 6.44
N CYS A 41 -7.70 -5.96 6.52
CA CYS A 41 -8.95 -5.43 6.00
C CYS A 41 -10.04 -5.59 7.07
N ASP A 42 -10.79 -4.52 7.35
CA ASP A 42 -11.93 -4.55 8.28
C ASP A 42 -13.20 -4.93 7.51
N ILE A 43 -13.28 -6.20 7.12
CA ILE A 43 -14.30 -6.71 6.19
C ILE A 43 -15.51 -7.20 6.97
N LYS A 44 -16.69 -6.77 6.53
CA LYS A 44 -17.96 -7.29 7.05
C LYS A 44 -18.13 -8.76 6.69
N LEU A 45 -18.66 -9.56 7.61
CA LEU A 45 -18.75 -11.02 7.45
C LEU A 45 -19.48 -11.45 6.16
N HIS A 46 -20.49 -10.70 5.70
CA HIS A 46 -21.20 -11.02 4.46
C HIS A 46 -20.36 -10.85 3.19
N SER A 47 -19.32 -10.02 3.23
CA SER A 47 -18.41 -9.78 2.10
C SER A 47 -17.21 -10.73 2.10
N ILE A 48 -17.11 -11.64 3.07
CA ILE A 48 -15.92 -12.50 3.23
C ILE A 48 -15.74 -13.42 2.03
N ILE A 49 -16.82 -14.01 1.50
CA ILE A 49 -16.77 -14.96 0.38
C ILE A 49 -16.20 -14.27 -0.86
N GLU A 50 -16.72 -13.09 -1.18
CA GLU A 50 -16.23 -12.29 -2.30
C GLU A 50 -14.77 -11.92 -2.10
N HIS A 51 -14.40 -11.45 -0.91
CA HIS A 51 -13.02 -11.05 -0.63
C HIS A 51 -12.03 -12.23 -0.69
N THR A 52 -12.35 -13.37 -0.09
CA THR A 52 -11.49 -14.56 -0.14
C THR A 52 -11.37 -15.12 -1.56
N SER A 53 -12.43 -15.00 -2.37
CA SER A 53 -12.33 -15.40 -3.78
C SER A 53 -11.35 -14.54 -4.57
N PHE A 54 -11.17 -13.27 -4.18
CA PHE A 54 -10.29 -12.32 -4.86
C PHE A 54 -8.84 -12.40 -4.36
N TYR A 55 -8.64 -12.52 -3.03
CA TYR A 55 -7.32 -12.34 -2.40
C TYR A 55 -6.68 -13.62 -1.87
N GLY A 56 -7.46 -14.67 -1.61
CA GLY A 56 -6.94 -15.93 -1.10
C GLY A 56 -7.96 -16.74 -0.32
N GLU A 57 -7.76 -18.05 -0.31
CA GLU A 57 -8.73 -19.03 0.20
C GLU A 57 -8.89 -19.05 1.72
N PHE A 58 -8.05 -18.32 2.46
CA PHE A 58 -8.01 -18.33 3.92
C PHE A 58 -8.06 -16.91 4.48
N GLY A 59 -8.71 -16.76 5.64
CA GLY A 59 -8.72 -15.51 6.42
C GLY A 59 -8.24 -15.76 7.85
N ILE A 60 -7.56 -14.77 8.43
CA ILE A 60 -7.17 -14.77 9.85
C ILE A 60 -7.78 -13.53 10.50
N GLY A 61 -8.58 -13.77 11.54
CA GLY A 61 -9.18 -12.70 12.33
C GLY A 61 -8.27 -12.27 13.48
N PHE A 62 -8.19 -10.97 13.72
CA PHE A 62 -7.50 -10.37 14.86
C PHE A 62 -8.47 -9.50 15.67
N LYS A 63 -8.24 -9.38 16.98
CA LYS A 63 -8.91 -8.36 17.77
C LYS A 63 -8.41 -6.99 17.34
N LYS A 64 -9.34 -6.09 17.01
CA LYS A 64 -9.02 -4.75 16.48
C LYS A 64 -8.18 -3.93 17.47
N GLU A 65 -8.44 -4.09 18.77
CA GLU A 65 -7.71 -3.42 19.84
C GLU A 65 -6.23 -3.82 19.85
N LEU A 66 -5.92 -5.08 19.54
CA LEU A 66 -4.53 -5.56 19.46
C LEU A 66 -3.81 -4.92 18.27
N LEU A 67 -4.49 -4.77 17.13
CA LEU A 67 -3.91 -4.12 15.95
C LEU A 67 -3.61 -2.64 16.25
N ILE A 68 -4.57 -1.93 16.85
CA ILE A 68 -4.40 -0.53 17.26
C ILE A 68 -3.21 -0.37 18.22
N GLN A 69 -3.10 -1.23 19.24
CA GLN A 69 -1.97 -1.21 20.18
C GLN A 69 -0.61 -1.47 19.52
N LYS A 70 -0.59 -2.08 18.33
CA LYS A 70 0.63 -2.32 17.53
C LYS A 70 0.93 -1.21 16.52
N GLY A 71 0.20 -0.10 16.56
CA GLY A 71 0.39 1.04 15.65
C GLY A 71 -0.17 0.80 14.25
N ILE A 72 -1.02 -0.21 14.09
CA ILE A 72 -1.71 -0.49 12.82
C ILE A 72 -2.91 0.45 12.73
N GLN A 73 -3.06 1.11 11.60
CA GLN A 73 -4.07 2.14 11.40
C GLN A 73 -4.75 2.02 10.04
N PRO A 74 -5.99 2.53 9.89
CA PRO A 74 -6.65 2.60 8.60
C PRO A 74 -5.88 3.50 7.64
N ILE A 75 -5.96 3.20 6.35
CA ILE A 75 -5.42 4.05 5.30
C ILE A 75 -6.37 5.20 4.96
N HIS A 76 -5.85 6.21 4.27
CA HIS A 76 -6.64 7.29 3.72
C HIS A 76 -6.92 7.05 2.23
N TYR A 77 -8.18 6.84 1.91
CA TYR A 77 -8.63 6.73 0.53
C TYR A 77 -8.71 8.11 -0.14
N LEU A 78 -8.03 8.26 -1.26
CA LEU A 78 -7.90 9.52 -1.96
C LEU A 78 -8.94 9.63 -3.07
N ASN A 79 -9.75 10.68 -3.01
CA ASN A 79 -10.52 11.16 -4.15
C ASN A 79 -9.58 12.00 -5.02
N GLU A 80 -9.24 11.51 -6.21
CA GLU A 80 -8.32 12.17 -7.15
C GLU A 80 -8.71 13.61 -7.50
N ASN A 81 -10.01 13.93 -7.43
CA ASN A 81 -10.54 15.25 -7.75
C ASN A 81 -10.57 16.20 -6.54
N SER A 82 -10.32 15.70 -5.33
CA SER A 82 -10.41 16.52 -4.12
C SER A 82 -9.25 17.53 -4.02
N PRO A 83 -9.48 18.71 -3.40
CA PRO A 83 -8.41 19.66 -3.10
C PRO A 83 -7.27 19.01 -2.29
N PHE A 84 -7.60 18.16 -1.32
CA PHE A 84 -6.61 17.44 -0.52
C PHE A 84 -5.65 16.62 -1.38
N THR A 85 -6.17 15.86 -2.35
CA THR A 85 -5.33 15.04 -3.23
C THR A 85 -4.49 15.91 -4.15
N LYS A 86 -5.01 17.05 -4.62
CA LYS A 86 -4.23 18.00 -5.43
C LYS A 86 -3.07 18.59 -4.63
N ASP A 87 -3.33 19.06 -3.41
CA ASP A 87 -2.28 19.59 -2.53
C ASP A 87 -1.25 18.51 -2.19
N PHE A 88 -1.70 17.27 -1.97
CA PHE A 88 -0.79 16.15 -1.72
C PHE A 88 0.08 15.80 -2.93
N LYS A 89 -0.46 15.89 -4.15
CA LYS A 89 0.35 15.75 -5.38
C LYS A 89 1.42 16.83 -5.47
N GLU A 90 1.10 18.09 -5.17
CA GLU A 90 2.11 19.16 -5.16
C GLU A 90 3.18 18.94 -4.09
N GLU A 91 2.79 18.47 -2.91
CA GLU A 91 3.71 18.08 -1.83
C GLU A 91 4.65 16.95 -2.29
N LEU A 92 4.15 15.93 -2.99
CA LEU A 92 4.96 14.87 -3.59
C LEU A 92 5.88 15.37 -4.72
N LYS A 93 5.42 16.29 -5.57
CA LYS A 93 6.26 16.93 -6.62
C LYS A 93 7.45 17.63 -5.98
N SER A 94 7.24 18.31 -4.86
CA SER A 94 8.30 19.03 -4.17
C SER A 94 9.41 18.10 -3.67
N LEU A 95 9.09 16.85 -3.30
CA LEU A 95 10.11 15.85 -2.92
C LEU A 95 11.01 15.41 -4.07
N LEU A 96 10.49 15.44 -5.30
CA LEU A 96 11.23 15.03 -6.49
C LEU A 96 12.06 16.16 -7.09
N ASP A 97 11.82 17.40 -6.65
CA ASP A 97 12.59 18.56 -7.07
C ASP A 97 13.87 18.69 -6.25
N GLU A 98 15.00 18.22 -6.82
CA GLU A 98 16.32 18.28 -6.20
C GLU A 98 16.78 19.71 -5.88
N THR A 99 16.17 20.74 -6.48
CA THR A 99 16.49 22.14 -6.19
C THR A 99 15.88 22.62 -4.87
N LEU A 100 14.81 21.95 -4.40
CA LEU A 100 14.14 22.28 -3.15
C LEU A 100 14.82 21.56 -1.98
N LYS A 101 15.37 22.35 -1.05
CA LYS A 101 15.92 21.82 0.21
C LYS A 101 14.82 21.57 1.22
N ILE A 102 14.14 20.45 1.09
CA ILE A 102 13.12 20.00 2.06
C ILE A 102 13.83 19.32 3.24
N PRO A 103 13.56 19.72 4.50
CA PRO A 103 14.10 19.03 5.67
C PRO A 103 13.76 17.54 5.66
N GLU A 104 14.72 16.68 6.03
CA GLU A 104 14.57 15.20 6.02
C GLU A 104 13.31 14.73 6.77
N MET A 105 12.99 15.36 7.90
CA MET A 105 11.79 15.05 8.69
C MET A 105 10.48 15.24 7.89
N ASN A 106 10.43 16.26 7.02
CA ASN A 106 9.28 16.52 6.17
C ASN A 106 9.21 15.48 5.04
N GLN A 107 10.36 15.10 4.47
CA GLN A 107 10.41 14.04 3.45
C GLN A 107 9.87 12.72 4.00
N ASP A 108 10.31 12.33 5.19
CA ASP A 108 9.84 11.14 5.90
C ASP A 108 8.32 11.18 6.15
N TYR A 109 7.80 12.34 6.57
CA TYR A 109 6.38 12.50 6.81
C TYR A 109 5.57 12.33 5.52
N ILE A 110 5.99 12.96 4.43
CA ILE A 110 5.31 12.91 3.14
C ILE A 110 5.34 11.48 2.56
N LEU A 111 6.48 10.78 2.65
CA LEU A 111 6.59 9.38 2.24
C LEU A 111 5.72 8.45 3.10
N LYS A 112 5.69 8.65 4.42
CA LYS A 112 4.79 7.90 5.30
C LYS A 112 3.34 8.14 4.91
N LYS A 113 2.94 9.38 4.66
CA LYS A 113 1.60 9.73 4.18
C LYS A 113 1.26 8.96 2.89
N LEU A 114 2.18 8.89 1.93
CA LEU A 114 2.01 8.09 0.71
C LEU A 114 1.74 6.61 1.01
N PHE A 115 2.51 5.98 1.89
CA PHE A 115 2.35 4.55 2.21
C PHE A 115 1.02 4.21 2.90
N TYR A 116 0.39 5.19 3.53
CA TYR A 116 -0.94 5.07 4.12
C TYR A 116 -2.05 5.65 3.22
N THR A 117 -1.83 5.76 1.92
CA THR A 117 -2.85 6.20 0.95
C THR A 117 -3.10 5.18 -0.15
N LYS A 118 -4.30 5.22 -0.71
CA LYS A 118 -4.75 4.44 -1.86
C LYS A 118 -5.87 5.22 -2.56
N PRO A 119 -6.06 5.15 -3.88
CA PRO A 119 -7.21 5.79 -4.51
C PRO A 119 -8.51 5.11 -4.06
N ILE A 120 -9.64 5.82 -4.11
CA ILE A 120 -10.96 5.25 -3.78
C ILE A 120 -11.29 4.03 -4.67
N GLN A 121 -10.89 4.09 -5.94
CA GLN A 121 -11.10 3.05 -6.93
C GLN A 121 -9.94 3.02 -7.93
N GLY A 122 -9.79 1.94 -8.67
CA GLY A 122 -8.81 1.85 -9.74
C GLY A 122 -8.81 0.49 -10.43
N GLU A 123 -7.96 0.36 -11.45
CA GLU A 123 -7.82 -0.89 -12.19
C GLU A 123 -7.03 -1.92 -11.38
N MET A 124 -7.48 -3.17 -11.43
CA MET A 124 -6.82 -4.30 -10.79
C MET A 124 -7.00 -5.56 -11.62
N TRP A 125 -5.95 -6.37 -11.71
CA TRP A 125 -6.01 -7.68 -12.35
C TRP A 125 -6.80 -8.67 -11.49
N ASP A 126 -7.90 -9.21 -12.04
CA ASP A 126 -8.67 -10.26 -11.41
C ASP A 126 -8.28 -11.63 -11.97
N LYS A 127 -7.61 -12.43 -11.16
CA LYS A 127 -7.12 -13.77 -11.53
C LYS A 127 -8.24 -14.77 -11.83
N ARG A 128 -9.47 -14.55 -11.36
CA ARG A 128 -10.59 -15.48 -11.53
C ARG A 128 -11.14 -15.47 -12.96
N ILE A 129 -11.00 -14.33 -13.62
CA ILE A 129 -11.57 -14.03 -14.95
C ILE A 129 -10.51 -13.52 -15.94
N GLU A 130 -9.24 -13.52 -15.51
CA GLU A 130 -8.06 -13.13 -16.29
C GLU A 130 -8.22 -11.80 -17.03
N LYS A 131 -8.67 -10.76 -16.30
CA LYS A 131 -8.84 -9.41 -16.88
C LYS A 131 -8.65 -8.30 -15.86
N ASN A 132 -8.35 -7.10 -16.34
CA ASN A 132 -8.42 -5.90 -15.51
C ASN A 132 -9.89 -5.53 -15.25
N ILE A 133 -10.21 -5.28 -13.99
CA ILE A 133 -11.49 -4.75 -13.54
C ILE A 133 -11.28 -3.40 -12.87
N ASN A 134 -12.28 -2.54 -12.92
CA ASN A 134 -12.32 -1.37 -12.04
C ASN A 134 -12.87 -1.81 -10.67
N LYS A 135 -12.08 -1.65 -9.62
CA LYS A 135 -12.42 -2.07 -8.26
C LYS A 135 -12.58 -0.85 -7.36
N ILE A 136 -13.58 -0.87 -6.49
CA ILE A 136 -13.75 0.12 -5.42
C ILE A 136 -12.90 -0.34 -4.22
N PHE A 137 -11.68 0.19 -4.10
CA PHE A 137 -10.74 -0.17 -3.02
C PHE A 137 -11.23 0.28 -1.64
N HIS A 138 -12.05 1.33 -1.59
CA HIS A 138 -12.64 1.83 -0.34
C HIS A 138 -13.45 0.74 0.41
N ASP A 139 -14.05 -0.21 -0.31
CA ASP A 139 -14.85 -1.28 0.31
C ASP A 139 -14.00 -2.27 1.12
N GLU A 140 -12.68 -2.28 0.94
CA GLU A 140 -11.75 -3.15 1.68
C GLU A 140 -11.57 -2.71 3.13
N ASN A 141 -11.86 -1.45 3.44
CA ASN A 141 -11.57 -0.83 4.74
C ASN A 141 -10.15 -1.23 5.20
N GLU A 142 -9.16 -0.92 4.38
CA GLU A 142 -7.77 -1.39 4.52
C GLU A 142 -7.06 -0.68 5.68
N TRP A 143 -6.28 -1.46 6.42
CA TRP A 143 -5.40 -1.03 7.51
C TRP A 143 -4.00 -1.49 7.19
N ARG A 144 -2.99 -0.67 7.47
CA ARG A 144 -1.60 -0.99 7.18
C ARG A 144 -0.75 -0.97 8.44
N TYR A 145 0.20 -1.89 8.49
CA TYR A 145 1.42 -1.76 9.25
C TYR A 145 2.56 -1.47 8.26
N VAL A 146 3.24 -0.35 8.45
CA VAL A 146 4.43 0.02 7.68
C VAL A 146 5.60 0.14 8.68
N PRO A 147 6.71 -0.59 8.50
CA PRO A 147 7.84 -0.54 9.42
C PRO A 147 8.41 0.87 9.62
N GLU A 148 8.82 1.17 10.85
CA GLU A 148 9.58 2.39 11.12
C GLU A 148 10.99 2.33 10.51
N ASN A 149 11.58 3.49 10.23
CA ASN A 149 12.95 3.62 9.70
C ASN A 149 13.20 2.86 8.38
N ILE A 150 12.23 2.87 7.47
CA ILE A 150 12.36 2.41 6.07
C ILE A 150 13.71 2.85 5.46
N GLN A 151 14.15 4.09 5.72
CA GLN A 151 15.43 4.61 5.23
C GLN A 151 16.68 3.91 5.79
N LYS A 152 16.61 3.35 7.02
CA LYS A 152 17.73 2.74 7.74
C LYS A 152 17.90 1.25 7.45
N TYR A 153 16.84 0.58 6.99
CA TYR A 153 16.86 -0.84 6.67
C TYR A 153 17.14 -1.07 5.18
N LYS A 154 17.40 -2.33 4.79
CA LYS A 154 17.36 -2.78 3.38
C LYS A 154 15.97 -2.67 2.72
N PHE A 155 15.05 -1.97 3.40
CA PHE A 155 13.67 -1.73 3.02
C PHE A 155 13.51 -0.34 2.44
N LYS A 156 14.26 -0.02 1.38
CA LYS A 156 14.04 1.22 0.63
C LYS A 156 12.78 1.00 -0.24
N PRO A 157 11.79 1.90 -0.22
CA PRO A 157 10.65 1.80 -1.13
C PRO A 157 11.23 1.82 -2.54
N ILE A 158 10.90 0.81 -3.33
CA ILE A 158 11.34 0.78 -4.72
C ILE A 158 10.34 1.61 -5.48
N ILE A 159 10.67 2.88 -5.57
CA ILE A 159 10.05 3.84 -6.46
C ILE A 159 10.77 3.62 -7.80
N PRO A 160 10.11 3.07 -8.84
CA PRO A 160 10.67 3.07 -10.18
C PRO A 160 11.05 4.50 -10.52
N VAL A 161 12.30 4.69 -10.95
CA VAL A 161 12.75 5.92 -11.58
C VAL A 161 13.04 5.52 -13.02
N GLY A 162 12.02 5.59 -13.88
CA GLY A 162 12.15 5.23 -15.30
C GLY A 162 11.62 3.84 -15.72
N LYS A 163 11.39 3.69 -17.03
CA LYS A 163 10.45 2.75 -17.68
C LYS A 163 10.83 1.26 -17.79
N HIS A 164 11.89 0.74 -17.17
CA HIS A 164 12.47 -0.53 -17.70
C HIS A 164 12.78 -1.68 -16.74
N GLU A 165 12.38 -1.67 -15.47
CA GLU A 165 12.51 -2.89 -14.66
C GLU A 165 11.22 -3.22 -13.89
N PRO A 166 10.65 -4.43 -14.08
CA PRO A 166 9.53 -4.90 -13.28
C PRO A 166 9.88 -4.86 -11.79
N ILE A 167 8.98 -4.33 -10.96
CA ILE A 167 9.19 -4.25 -9.51
C ILE A 167 9.38 -5.64 -8.89
N GLN A 168 8.82 -6.70 -9.50
CA GLN A 168 8.99 -8.09 -9.06
C GLN A 168 10.46 -8.56 -9.08
N ASP A 169 11.31 -7.99 -9.93
CA ASP A 169 12.72 -8.38 -10.05
C ASP A 169 13.63 -7.66 -9.04
N ARG A 170 13.08 -6.72 -8.26
CA ARG A 170 13.81 -5.89 -7.28
C ARG A 170 13.51 -6.24 -5.82
N VAL A 171 12.58 -7.16 -5.58
CA VAL A 171 11.99 -7.50 -4.27
C VAL A 171 12.45 -8.87 -3.78
#